data_AF-A0A1V6KEC9-F1
#
_entry.id   AF-A0A1V6KEC9-F1
#
_cell.length_a   1.000
_cell.length_b   1.000
_cell.length_c   1.000
_cell.angle_alpha   90.00
_cell.angle_beta   90.00
_cell.angle_gamma   90.00
#
_symmetry.space_group_name_H-M   'P 1'
#
loop_
_entity.id
_entity.type
_entity.pdbx_description
1 polymer ?
#
loop_
_entity_poly.entity_id
_entity_poly.type
_entity_poly.pdbx_seq_one_letter_code
_entity_poly.pdbx_strand_id
1 'polypeptide(L)'
;MNINYYHQAANRPAAPAYKRTYFLVTPYAFAKIGPVSLQAELNYLTGSDKYEDGTNPAGAPGIDKVDLAGISGWIDATANFGIFYAGGSIAYVSGNDPGTNDKIEGGIINGGRDWSPCLIMWNYDRTNWAGALTGYNGAAQDTAMANGWLFQMRGGVKPVEKLDVLASVTYAFADQKPWGTAGNPATVYLHNDYGWEVDLTATYKITNNLSYMLGGGYLFTGKYYKGTSDANELTNDFLVINKLTLTF
;
A
#
# COMPACT_ATOMS: atom_id res chain seq x y z
N MET A 1 18.10 9.82 -7.21
CA MET A 1 18.25 9.47 -5.78
C MET A 1 17.93 10.68 -4.94
N ASN A 2 17.10 10.51 -3.91
CA ASN A 2 16.76 11.54 -2.94
C ASN A 2 17.15 11.04 -1.53
N ILE A 3 17.63 11.92 -0.65
CA ILE A 3 17.94 11.60 0.74
C ILE A 3 17.35 12.71 1.61
N ASN A 4 16.47 12.34 2.55
CA ASN A 4 15.85 13.26 3.49
C ASN A 4 16.27 12.93 4.92
N TYR A 5 16.53 13.96 5.71
CA TYR A 5 16.67 13.86 7.16
C TYR A 5 15.45 14.46 7.83
N TYR A 6 14.81 13.68 8.70
CA TYR A 6 13.66 14.12 9.48
C TYR A 6 14.04 14.25 10.95
N HIS A 7 13.61 15.35 11.55
CA HIS A 7 13.69 15.59 12.98
C HIS A 7 12.33 16.09 13.44
N GLN A 8 11.66 15.28 14.26
CA GLN A 8 10.31 15.53 14.73
C GLN A 8 10.31 15.58 16.25
N ALA A 9 9.97 16.75 16.79
CA ALA A 9 9.79 16.99 18.22
C ALA A 9 8.31 17.23 18.59
N ALA A 10 7.40 17.14 17.62
CA ALA A 10 5.97 17.36 17.84
C ALA A 10 5.33 16.26 18.72
N ASN A 11 5.98 15.11 18.89
CA ASN A 11 5.48 13.99 19.72
C ASN A 11 5.83 14.15 21.22
N ARG A 12 6.54 15.21 21.60
CA ARG A 12 6.93 15.48 23.00
C ARG A 12 5.77 15.86 23.93
N PRO A 13 4.71 16.57 23.51
CA PRO A 13 3.61 16.94 24.41
C PRO A 13 2.64 15.79 24.76
N ALA A 14 2.71 14.66 24.05
CA ALA A 14 1.80 13.53 24.22
C ALA A 14 2.53 12.34 24.86
N ALA A 15 1.97 11.76 25.92
CA ALA A 15 2.55 10.57 26.54
C ALA A 15 2.29 9.29 25.69
N PRO A 16 3.29 8.41 25.49
CA PRO A 16 4.68 8.58 25.92
C PRO A 16 5.42 9.61 25.05
N ALA A 17 6.10 10.57 25.69
CA ALA A 17 6.76 11.68 24.99
C ALA A 17 8.06 11.20 24.33
N TYR A 18 8.23 11.51 23.03
CA TYR A 18 9.45 11.15 22.30
C TYR A 18 9.85 12.15 21.23
N LYS A 19 11.12 12.04 20.85
CA LYS A 19 11.70 12.70 19.68
C LYS A 19 12.05 11.66 18.64
N ARG A 20 11.60 11.87 17.39
CA ARG A 20 11.90 11.00 16.25
C ARG A 20 12.97 11.61 15.36
N THR A 21 13.98 10.83 15.01
CA THR A 21 14.99 11.22 14.02
C THR A 21 15.29 10.07 13.08
N TYR A 22 15.19 10.28 11.77
CA TYR A 22 15.47 9.24 10.78
C TYR A 22 15.95 9.82 9.45
N PHE A 23 16.65 8.98 8.70
CA PHE A 23 16.95 9.18 7.30
C PHE A 23 15.98 8.38 6.44
N LEU A 24 15.55 8.97 5.33
CA LEU A 24 14.84 8.30 4.25
C LEU A 24 15.68 8.40 2.98
N VAL A 25 16.05 7.25 2.44
CA VAL A 25 16.85 7.14 1.23
C VAL A 25 15.97 6.59 0.12
N THR A 26 15.80 7.36 -0.96
CA THR A 26 14.89 7.04 -2.06
C THR A 26 15.64 6.97 -3.39
N PRO A 27 16.31 5.86 -3.73
CA PRO A 27 16.73 5.60 -5.09
C PRO A 27 15.51 5.34 -5.98
N TYR A 28 15.59 5.84 -7.21
CA TYR A 28 14.62 5.59 -8.26
C TYR A 28 15.36 5.38 -9.57
N ALA A 29 14.77 4.59 -10.46
CA ALA A 29 15.34 4.31 -11.77
C ALA A 29 14.23 4.21 -12.82
N PHE A 30 14.53 4.70 -14.02
CA PHE A 30 13.70 4.56 -15.20
C PHE A 30 14.58 4.08 -16.34
N ALA A 31 14.14 3.09 -17.08
CA ALA A 31 14.85 2.60 -18.26
C ALA A 31 13.86 2.26 -19.37
N LYS A 32 14.27 2.49 -20.62
CA LYS A 32 13.55 2.02 -21.80
C LYS A 32 14.47 1.11 -22.60
N ILE A 33 14.10 -0.17 -22.68
CA ILE A 33 14.87 -1.22 -23.34
C ILE A 33 14.00 -1.80 -24.44
N GLY A 34 14.16 -1.28 -25.66
CA GLY A 34 13.31 -1.62 -26.79
C GLY A 34 11.83 -1.29 -26.51
N PRO A 35 10.91 -2.27 -26.60
CA PRO A 35 9.49 -2.05 -26.34
C PRO A 35 9.14 -1.92 -24.85
N VAL A 36 10.08 -2.24 -23.95
CA VAL A 36 9.86 -2.30 -22.51
C VAL A 36 10.23 -0.98 -21.84
N SER A 37 9.27 -0.40 -21.14
CA SER A 37 9.49 0.65 -20.14
C SER A 37 9.58 0.01 -18.76
N LEU A 38 10.66 0.27 -18.04
CA LEU A 38 10.91 -0.17 -16.68
C LEU A 38 10.97 1.05 -15.76
N GLN A 39 10.34 0.96 -14.60
CA GLN A 39 10.38 1.97 -13.55
C GLN A 39 10.53 1.26 -12.20
N ALA A 40 11.27 1.86 -11.28
CA ALA A 40 11.42 1.34 -9.93
C ALA A 40 11.68 2.47 -8.94
N GLU A 41 11.15 2.31 -7.73
CA GLU A 41 11.45 3.16 -6.59
C GLU A 41 11.61 2.28 -5.34
N LEU A 42 12.58 2.62 -4.50
CA LEU A 42 12.77 2.01 -3.19
C LEU A 42 12.94 3.14 -2.19
N ASN A 43 12.31 3.00 -1.04
CA ASN A 43 12.40 3.88 0.11
C ASN A 43 12.96 3.05 1.27
N TYR A 44 14.12 3.45 1.78
CA TYR A 44 14.73 2.84 2.96
C TYR A 44 14.76 3.86 4.10
N LEU A 45 14.09 3.53 5.20
CA LEU A 45 14.05 4.32 6.41
C LEU A 45 14.96 3.71 7.47
N THR A 46 15.81 4.53 8.08
CA THR A 46 16.61 4.13 9.26
C THR A 46 16.70 5.28 10.26
N GLY A 47 16.54 4.99 11.55
CA GLY A 47 16.57 6.03 12.58
C GLY A 47 16.23 5.54 13.98
N SER A 48 15.75 6.44 14.83
CA SER A 48 15.32 6.11 16.18
C SER A 48 14.27 7.08 16.73
N ASP A 49 13.41 6.55 17.59
CA ASP A 49 12.65 7.32 18.57
C ASP A 49 13.39 7.33 19.90
N LYS A 50 13.51 8.50 20.53
CA LYS A 50 14.08 8.66 21.86
C LYS A 50 13.00 9.15 22.82
N TYR A 51 12.67 8.32 23.81
CA TYR A 51 11.63 8.57 24.80
C TYR A 51 12.19 9.38 25.98
N GLU A 52 11.46 10.39 26.43
CA GLU A 52 11.91 11.28 27.51
C GLU A 52 11.61 10.69 28.90
N ASP A 53 10.59 9.84 29.02
CA ASP A 53 10.11 9.26 30.28
C ASP A 53 10.58 7.81 30.52
N GLY A 54 11.53 7.30 29.72
CA GLY A 54 12.09 5.94 29.85
C GLY A 54 11.08 4.79 29.65
N THR A 55 9.91 5.10 29.09
CA THR A 55 8.83 4.15 28.81
C THR A 55 8.43 4.29 27.35
N ASN A 56 8.50 3.19 26.58
CA ASN A 56 8.08 3.17 25.18
C ASN A 56 6.54 2.98 25.06
N PRO A 57 5.95 3.06 23.85
CA PRO A 57 4.50 2.88 23.64
C PRO A 57 4.02 1.46 23.86
N ALA A 58 4.93 0.48 23.84
CA ALA A 58 4.64 -0.90 24.20
C ALA A 58 4.59 -1.13 25.73
N GLY A 59 4.82 -0.07 26.53
CA GLY A 59 4.75 -0.13 27.99
C GLY A 59 5.92 -0.87 28.65
N ALA A 60 6.99 -1.16 27.90
CA ALA A 60 8.18 -1.82 28.42
C ALA A 60 9.03 -0.82 29.21
N PRO A 61 9.19 -1.00 30.54
CA PRO A 61 10.01 -0.11 31.35
C PRO A 61 11.50 -0.25 30.98
N GLY A 62 12.21 0.88 30.94
CA GLY A 62 13.66 0.89 30.71
C GLY A 62 14.09 0.95 29.24
N ILE A 63 13.16 1.19 28.32
CA ILE A 63 13.45 1.44 26.91
C ILE A 63 13.35 2.95 26.64
N ASP A 64 14.50 3.61 26.56
CA ASP A 64 14.61 5.05 26.25
C ASP A 64 14.84 5.33 24.76
N LYS A 65 15.15 4.29 23.98
CA LYS A 65 15.39 4.36 22.54
C LYS A 65 14.75 3.17 21.82
N VAL A 66 14.03 3.46 20.74
CA VAL A 66 13.45 2.47 19.81
C VAL A 66 14.05 2.71 18.43
N ASP A 67 14.58 1.66 17.80
CA ASP A 67 15.17 1.75 16.47
C ASP A 67 14.08 1.75 15.38
N LEU A 68 14.30 2.51 14.31
CA LEU A 68 13.37 2.59 13.17
C LEU A 68 14.03 1.95 11.95
N ALA A 69 13.36 1.01 11.29
CA ALA A 69 13.87 0.37 10.08
C ALA A 69 12.71 -0.02 9.15
N GLY A 70 12.45 0.76 8.11
CA GLY A 70 11.34 0.51 7.20
C GLY A 70 11.77 0.39 5.75
N ILE A 71 11.07 -0.42 4.97
CA ILE A 71 11.23 -0.49 3.52
C ILE A 71 9.87 -0.31 2.85
N SER A 72 9.79 0.56 1.85
CA SER A 72 8.70 0.53 0.87
C SER A 72 9.26 0.65 -0.53
N GLY A 73 8.60 0.10 -1.54
CA GLY A 73 9.10 0.21 -2.90
C GLY A 73 8.30 -0.61 -3.88
N TRP A 74 8.57 -0.36 -5.16
CA TRP A 74 7.91 -1.03 -6.25
C TRP A 74 8.80 -1.10 -7.49
N ILE A 75 8.54 -2.11 -8.31
CA ILE A 75 9.12 -2.27 -9.65
C ILE A 75 7.96 -2.47 -10.61
N ASP A 76 8.01 -1.78 -11.75
CA ASP A 76 7.03 -1.85 -12.81
C ASP A 76 7.70 -2.06 -14.16
N ALA A 77 7.16 -2.98 -14.96
CA ALA A 77 7.58 -3.17 -16.33
C ALA A 77 6.36 -3.22 -17.26
N THR A 78 6.42 -2.50 -18.38
CA THR A 78 5.38 -2.53 -19.42
C THR A 78 6.01 -2.63 -20.80
N ALA A 79 5.64 -3.65 -21.57
CA ALA A 79 6.02 -3.85 -22.96
C ALA A 79 4.91 -3.40 -23.91
N ASN A 80 5.26 -2.58 -24.91
CA ASN A 80 4.33 -2.06 -25.91
C ASN A 80 4.52 -2.74 -27.27
N PHE A 81 3.43 -3.18 -27.88
CA PHE A 81 3.38 -3.94 -29.14
C PHE A 81 2.40 -3.28 -30.14
N GLY A 82 2.48 -1.96 -30.29
CA GLY A 82 1.57 -1.19 -31.12
C GLY A 82 0.24 -0.94 -30.40
N ILE A 83 -0.84 -1.55 -30.90
CA ILE A 83 -2.16 -1.41 -30.26
C ILE A 83 -2.28 -2.22 -28.97
N PHE A 84 -1.44 -3.24 -28.75
CA PHE A 84 -1.45 -4.05 -27.54
C PHE A 84 -0.30 -3.67 -26.61
N TYR A 85 -0.51 -3.86 -25.30
CA TYR A 85 0.55 -3.78 -24.32
C TYR A 85 0.29 -4.77 -23.18
N ALA A 86 1.36 -5.19 -22.52
CA ALA A 86 1.31 -6.05 -21.34
C ALA A 86 2.36 -5.60 -20.34
N GLY A 87 2.08 -5.78 -19.06
CA GLY A 87 2.98 -5.37 -18.01
C GLY A 87 2.63 -5.98 -16.67
N GLY A 88 3.40 -5.60 -15.66
CA GLY A 88 3.16 -6.01 -14.30
C GLY A 88 3.93 -5.17 -13.31
N SER A 89 3.51 -5.26 -12.06
CA SER A 89 4.12 -4.55 -10.94
C SER A 89 4.32 -5.49 -9.76
N ILE A 90 5.40 -5.27 -9.02
CA ILE A 90 5.59 -5.83 -7.69
C ILE A 90 5.78 -4.66 -6.75
N ALA A 91 5.08 -4.65 -5.64
CA ALA A 91 5.25 -3.66 -4.58
C ALA A 91 5.35 -4.31 -3.21
N TYR A 92 6.08 -3.63 -2.33
CA TYR A 92 6.32 -4.05 -0.97
C TYR A 92 6.27 -2.84 -0.03
N VAL A 93 5.64 -3.02 1.13
CA VAL A 93 5.69 -2.09 2.26
C VAL A 93 5.84 -2.89 3.54
N SER A 94 6.89 -2.61 4.30
CA SER A 94 7.20 -3.34 5.51
C SER A 94 6.11 -3.26 6.57
N GLY A 95 5.82 -4.40 7.18
CA GLY A 95 4.95 -4.52 8.34
C GLY A 95 5.69 -4.20 9.63
N ASN A 96 4.95 -3.81 10.67
CA ASN A 96 5.53 -3.75 12.01
C ASN A 96 5.46 -5.15 12.61
N ASP A 97 6.62 -5.72 12.97
CA ASP A 97 6.66 -7.00 13.67
C ASP A 97 6.09 -6.78 15.08
N PRO A 98 5.01 -7.48 15.47
CA PRO A 98 4.46 -7.31 16.80
C PRO A 98 5.34 -7.96 17.90
N GLY A 99 6.33 -8.79 17.54
CA GLY A 99 7.25 -9.43 18.49
C GLY A 99 8.41 -8.56 18.97
N THR A 100 8.65 -7.39 18.36
CA THR A 100 9.72 -6.46 18.74
C THR A 100 9.19 -5.36 19.65
N ASN A 101 9.92 -5.07 20.74
CA ASN A 101 9.56 -4.01 21.68
C ASN A 101 10.46 -2.77 21.55
N ASP A 102 11.64 -2.94 20.97
CA ASP A 102 12.69 -1.93 20.83
C ASP A 102 12.89 -1.51 19.37
N LYS A 103 12.00 -1.92 18.47
CA LYS A 103 12.09 -1.63 17.03
C LYS A 103 10.73 -1.37 16.40
N ILE A 104 10.70 -0.46 15.43
CA ILE A 104 9.55 -0.17 14.57
C ILE A 104 9.94 -0.44 13.12
N GLU A 105 9.34 -1.48 12.55
CA GLU A 105 9.59 -1.93 11.18
C GLU A 105 8.57 -1.44 10.15
N GLY A 106 7.39 -1.00 10.59
CA GLY A 106 6.30 -0.61 9.71
C GLY A 106 5.54 0.62 10.18
N GLY A 107 4.65 1.12 9.33
CA GLY A 107 3.71 2.20 9.67
C GLY A 107 4.27 3.63 9.62
N ILE A 108 5.58 3.82 9.48
CA ILE A 108 6.18 5.16 9.29
C ILE A 108 6.20 5.56 7.82
N ILE A 109 6.59 4.64 6.94
CA ILE A 109 6.51 4.81 5.49
C ILE A 109 5.43 3.90 4.92
N ASN A 110 4.83 4.33 3.81
CA ASN A 110 3.73 3.62 3.14
C ASN A 110 3.83 3.82 1.62
N GLY A 111 2.87 3.27 0.87
CA GLY A 111 2.78 3.42 -0.59
C GLY A 111 2.36 4.81 -1.09
N GLY A 112 2.10 5.76 -0.19
CA GLY A 112 1.55 7.07 -0.54
C GLY A 112 0.09 7.00 -0.98
N ARG A 113 -0.47 8.16 -1.35
CA ARG A 113 -1.86 8.26 -1.85
C ARG A 113 -1.95 8.21 -3.37
N ASP A 114 -0.88 8.60 -4.04
CA ASP A 114 -0.83 8.71 -5.50
C ASP A 114 -0.71 7.33 -6.17
N TRP A 115 -0.26 6.33 -5.42
CA TRP A 115 -0.16 4.96 -5.89
C TRP A 115 -1.48 4.21 -5.68
N SER A 116 -2.30 4.13 -6.73
CA SER A 116 -3.59 3.45 -6.75
C SER A 116 -3.58 2.30 -7.76
N PRO A 117 -3.03 1.12 -7.41
CA PRO A 117 -2.76 0.04 -8.37
C PRO A 117 -4.01 -0.74 -8.81
N CYS A 118 -5.08 -0.75 -8.02
CA CYS A 118 -6.32 -1.48 -8.31
C CYS A 118 -7.53 -0.56 -8.20
N LEU A 119 -8.74 -1.02 -8.55
CA LEU A 119 -9.96 -0.22 -8.35
C LEU A 119 -10.50 -0.31 -6.91
N ILE A 120 -10.30 -1.45 -6.25
CA ILE A 120 -10.76 -1.76 -4.89
C ILE A 120 -9.59 -1.67 -3.89
N MET A 121 -8.56 -2.51 -4.01
CA MET A 121 -7.41 -2.50 -3.10
C MET A 121 -6.53 -1.25 -3.31
N TRP A 122 -6.21 -0.58 -2.19
CA TRP A 122 -5.31 0.57 -2.11
C TRP A 122 -5.55 1.65 -3.17
N ASN A 123 -6.80 2.07 -3.30
CA ASN A 123 -7.20 3.12 -4.23
C ASN A 123 -7.69 4.36 -3.47
N TYR A 124 -7.05 5.51 -3.69
CA TYR A 124 -7.42 6.76 -3.00
C TYR A 124 -8.85 7.20 -3.33
N ASP A 125 -9.21 7.20 -4.62
CA ASP A 125 -10.52 7.69 -5.06
C ASP A 125 -11.64 6.85 -4.45
N ARG A 126 -11.53 5.51 -4.54
CA ARG A 126 -12.48 4.61 -3.89
C ARG A 126 -12.58 4.88 -2.40
N THR A 127 -11.44 5.02 -1.72
CA THR A 127 -11.44 5.23 -0.28
C THR A 127 -12.05 6.56 0.13
N ASN A 128 -11.80 7.63 -0.64
CA ASN A 128 -12.35 8.95 -0.39
C ASN A 128 -13.89 8.97 -0.47
N TRP A 129 -14.49 8.15 -1.34
CA TRP A 129 -15.95 8.12 -1.55
C TRP A 129 -16.67 7.00 -0.79
N ALA A 130 -16.06 5.82 -0.65
CA ALA A 130 -16.68 4.63 -0.07
C ALA A 130 -16.12 4.26 1.32
N GLY A 131 -15.06 4.93 1.80
CA GLY A 131 -14.41 4.61 3.08
C GLY A 131 -13.47 3.39 3.00
N ALA A 132 -12.83 3.04 4.11
CA ALA A 132 -11.90 1.90 4.19
C ALA A 132 -12.60 0.54 3.94
N LEU A 133 -11.87 -0.43 3.39
CA LEU A 133 -12.31 -1.83 3.35
C LEU A 133 -12.14 -2.42 4.75
N THR A 134 -13.22 -2.68 5.45
CA THR A 134 -13.20 -3.12 6.85
C THR A 134 -13.48 -4.62 6.99
N GLY A 135 -12.70 -5.27 7.84
CA GLY A 135 -12.90 -6.64 8.29
C GLY A 135 -13.01 -6.73 9.81
N TYR A 136 -12.78 -7.92 10.34
CA TYR A 136 -12.88 -8.19 11.78
C TYR A 136 -11.61 -7.79 12.53
N ASN A 137 -11.73 -7.57 13.85
CA ASN A 137 -10.60 -7.28 14.76
C ASN A 137 -9.70 -6.10 14.31
N GLY A 138 -10.31 -5.07 13.72
CA GLY A 138 -9.59 -3.90 13.23
C GLY A 138 -8.86 -4.09 11.90
N ALA A 139 -9.08 -5.21 11.21
CA ALA A 139 -8.51 -5.44 9.89
C ALA A 139 -9.09 -4.40 8.94
N ALA A 140 -8.23 -3.59 8.34
CA ALA A 140 -8.66 -2.60 7.38
C ALA A 140 -7.61 -2.39 6.29
N GLN A 141 -8.07 -2.09 5.09
CA GLN A 141 -7.28 -1.47 4.04
C GLN A 141 -7.86 -0.11 3.69
N ASP A 142 -6.99 0.89 3.61
CA ASP A 142 -7.32 2.26 3.23
C ASP A 142 -6.58 2.60 1.93
N THR A 143 -6.41 3.88 1.68
CA THR A 143 -5.73 4.54 0.56
C THR A 143 -4.33 4.00 0.34
N ALA A 144 -3.45 4.14 1.34
CA ALA A 144 -2.02 3.92 1.16
C ALA A 144 -1.66 2.49 1.52
N MET A 145 -0.89 1.83 0.65
CA MET A 145 -0.38 0.50 0.94
C MET A 145 0.48 0.50 2.20
N ALA A 146 0.18 -0.39 3.13
CA ALA A 146 0.90 -0.59 4.37
C ALA A 146 0.91 -2.07 4.70
N ASN A 147 2.04 -2.55 5.26
CA ASN A 147 2.18 -3.93 5.72
C ASN A 147 1.81 -4.97 4.65
N GLY A 148 2.45 -4.98 3.49
CA GLY A 148 2.07 -5.94 2.46
C GLY A 148 2.98 -6.07 1.26
N TRP A 149 2.70 -7.13 0.52
CA TRP A 149 3.19 -7.41 -0.82
C TRP A 149 2.02 -7.33 -1.81
N LEU A 150 2.29 -6.82 -3.01
CA LEU A 150 1.35 -6.79 -4.12
C LEU A 150 2.05 -7.27 -5.39
N PHE A 151 1.39 -8.16 -6.12
CA PHE A 151 1.81 -8.71 -7.40
C PHE A 151 0.70 -8.50 -8.41
N GLN A 152 0.98 -7.74 -9.47
CA GLN A 152 0.00 -7.43 -10.50
C GLN A 152 0.51 -7.85 -11.87
N MET A 153 -0.38 -8.42 -12.67
CA MET A 153 -0.23 -8.56 -14.12
C MET A 153 -1.36 -7.80 -14.81
N ARG A 154 -1.04 -7.15 -15.93
CA ARG A 154 -2.00 -6.37 -16.71
C ARG A 154 -1.76 -6.47 -18.20
N GLY A 155 -2.83 -6.35 -18.95
CA GLY A 155 -2.81 -6.30 -20.40
C GLY A 155 -3.86 -5.32 -20.90
N GLY A 156 -3.55 -4.63 -21.99
CA GLY A 156 -4.50 -3.69 -22.58
C GLY A 156 -4.36 -3.55 -24.07
N VAL A 157 -5.38 -2.93 -24.65
CA VAL A 157 -5.48 -2.64 -26.07
C VAL A 157 -5.92 -1.20 -26.28
N LYS A 158 -5.35 -0.55 -27.30
CA LYS A 158 -5.69 0.79 -27.77
C LYS A 158 -6.16 0.72 -29.22
N PRO A 159 -7.43 0.34 -29.47
CA PRO A 159 -7.95 0.17 -30.82
C PRO A 159 -7.87 1.46 -31.66
N VAL A 160 -7.98 2.60 -30.99
CA VAL A 160 -7.75 3.94 -31.51
C VAL A 160 -6.99 4.76 -30.47
N GLU A 161 -6.30 5.82 -30.88
CA GLU A 161 -5.43 6.63 -30.00
C GLU A 161 -6.13 7.18 -28.75
N LYS A 162 -7.46 7.38 -28.83
CA LYS A 162 -8.27 7.95 -27.75
C LYS A 162 -8.83 6.92 -26.78
N LEU A 163 -8.84 5.63 -27.12
CA LEU A 163 -9.46 4.59 -26.30
C LEU A 163 -8.39 3.64 -25.76
N ASP A 164 -8.38 3.45 -24.44
CA ASP A 164 -7.55 2.46 -23.76
C ASP A 164 -8.47 1.49 -22.99
N VAL A 165 -8.36 0.19 -23.28
CA VAL A 165 -9.05 -0.86 -22.54
C VAL A 165 -7.99 -1.69 -21.83
N LEU A 166 -8.05 -1.74 -20.50
CA LEU A 166 -7.08 -2.41 -19.66
C LEU A 166 -7.78 -3.42 -18.74
N ALA A 167 -7.23 -4.62 -18.68
CA ALA A 167 -7.56 -5.62 -17.68
C ALA A 167 -6.35 -5.93 -16.81
N SER A 168 -6.57 -6.17 -15.53
CA SER A 168 -5.51 -6.58 -14.59
C SER A 168 -6.00 -7.63 -13.61
N VAL A 169 -5.05 -8.43 -13.15
CA VAL A 169 -5.22 -9.35 -12.03
C VAL A 169 -4.13 -9.05 -11.00
N THR A 170 -4.54 -8.91 -9.76
CA THR A 170 -3.66 -8.56 -8.64
C THR A 170 -3.82 -9.58 -7.53
N TYR A 171 -2.71 -10.01 -6.93
CA TYR A 171 -2.68 -10.77 -5.69
C TYR A 171 -1.90 -10.00 -4.62
N ALA A 172 -2.39 -10.02 -3.38
CA ALA A 172 -1.71 -9.35 -2.29
C ALA A 172 -1.81 -10.11 -0.95
N PHE A 173 -0.81 -9.94 -0.10
CA PHE A 173 -0.79 -10.47 1.26
C PHE A 173 0.01 -9.57 2.22
N ALA A 174 -0.29 -9.66 3.50
CA ALA A 174 0.35 -8.90 4.56
C ALA A 174 1.78 -9.40 4.85
N ASP A 175 2.70 -8.47 5.07
CA ASP A 175 4.09 -8.77 5.42
C ASP A 175 4.19 -9.36 6.84
N GLN A 176 3.48 -8.74 7.78
CA GLN A 176 3.36 -9.16 9.16
C GLN A 176 1.91 -9.37 9.57
N LYS A 177 1.68 -10.32 10.49
CA LYS A 177 0.37 -10.56 11.08
C LYS A 177 0.23 -9.74 12.36
N PRO A 178 -0.62 -8.70 12.40
CA PRO A 178 -0.74 -7.84 13.58
C PRO A 178 -1.44 -8.57 14.73
N TRP A 179 -1.33 -8.01 15.94
CA TRP A 179 -2.24 -8.33 17.03
C TRP A 179 -3.60 -7.65 16.80
N GLY A 180 -4.69 -8.39 16.91
CA GLY A 180 -6.05 -7.88 16.80
C GLY A 180 -6.52 -7.09 18.02
N THR A 181 -5.74 -7.08 19.09
CA THR A 181 -5.83 -6.11 20.19
C THR A 181 -4.42 -5.63 20.51
N ALA A 182 -4.22 -4.32 20.45
CA ALA A 182 -2.92 -3.70 20.74
C ALA A 182 -2.42 -4.14 22.13
N GLY A 183 -1.16 -4.56 22.21
CA GLY A 183 -0.54 -5.06 23.45
C GLY A 183 -0.95 -6.48 23.88
N ASN A 184 -1.78 -7.20 23.11
CA ASN A 184 -2.21 -8.56 23.46
C ASN A 184 -1.70 -9.62 22.47
N PRO A 185 -0.58 -10.30 22.77
CA PRO A 185 0.00 -11.32 21.90
C PRO A 185 -0.87 -12.58 21.73
N ALA A 186 -1.93 -12.76 22.54
CA ALA A 186 -2.87 -13.88 22.36
C ALA A 186 -3.88 -13.64 21.21
N THR A 187 -3.87 -12.45 20.59
CA THR A 187 -4.84 -12.05 19.57
C THR A 187 -4.24 -11.90 18.18
N VAL A 188 -3.17 -12.63 17.86
CA VAL A 188 -2.51 -12.55 16.54
C VAL A 188 -3.48 -12.95 15.42
N TYR A 189 -3.43 -12.24 14.30
CA TYR A 189 -4.20 -12.60 13.11
C TYR A 189 -3.85 -14.00 12.62
N LEU A 190 -4.87 -14.72 12.17
CA LEU A 190 -4.69 -16.11 11.72
C LEU A 190 -4.01 -16.16 10.35
N HIS A 191 -4.43 -15.26 9.44
CA HIS A 191 -4.04 -15.26 8.03
C HIS A 191 -3.44 -13.92 7.61
N ASN A 192 -2.64 -13.95 6.54
CA ASN A 192 -2.05 -12.75 5.91
C ASN A 192 -2.62 -12.46 4.52
N ASP A 193 -3.49 -13.31 3.97
CA ASP A 193 -3.98 -13.22 2.60
C ASP A 193 -4.99 -12.07 2.40
N TYR A 194 -4.63 -11.03 1.64
CA TYR A 194 -5.58 -9.95 1.29
C TYR A 194 -6.54 -10.39 0.19
N GLY A 195 -6.09 -11.27 -0.71
CA GLY A 195 -6.91 -11.88 -1.74
C GLY A 195 -6.50 -11.51 -3.15
N TRP A 196 -7.42 -11.77 -4.08
CA TRP A 196 -7.24 -11.55 -5.52
C TRP A 196 -8.21 -10.49 -6.03
N GLU A 197 -7.73 -9.56 -6.84
CA GLU A 197 -8.59 -8.58 -7.51
C GLU A 197 -8.46 -8.67 -9.01
N VAL A 198 -9.59 -8.60 -9.70
CA VAL A 198 -9.67 -8.49 -11.16
C VAL A 198 -10.33 -7.18 -11.52
N ASP A 199 -9.64 -6.39 -12.34
CA ASP A 199 -10.13 -5.11 -12.82
C ASP A 199 -10.25 -5.10 -14.34
N LEU A 200 -11.27 -4.40 -14.84
CA LEU A 200 -11.44 -4.05 -16.24
C LEU A 200 -11.82 -2.57 -16.33
N THR A 201 -11.06 -1.80 -17.11
CA THR A 201 -11.30 -0.38 -17.34
C THR A 201 -11.31 -0.06 -18.83
N ALA A 202 -12.15 0.90 -19.21
CA ALA A 202 -12.16 1.52 -20.52
C ALA A 202 -12.08 3.03 -20.35
N THR A 203 -11.01 3.65 -20.82
CA THR A 203 -10.77 5.10 -20.72
C THR A 203 -10.78 5.73 -22.11
N TYR A 204 -11.63 6.73 -22.30
CA TYR A 204 -11.73 7.50 -23.53
C TYR A 204 -11.25 8.94 -23.31
N LYS A 205 -10.27 9.38 -24.11
CA LYS A 205 -9.79 10.76 -24.16
C LYS A 205 -10.74 11.61 -25.00
N ILE A 206 -11.47 12.50 -24.33
CA ILE A 206 -12.41 13.44 -24.97
C ILE A 206 -11.61 14.58 -25.61
N THR A 207 -10.68 15.17 -24.86
CA THR A 207 -9.71 16.16 -25.31
C THR A 207 -8.30 15.81 -24.78
N ASN A 208 -7.30 16.66 -25.01
CA ASN A 208 -5.96 16.46 -24.46
C ASN A 208 -5.92 16.49 -22.93
N ASN A 209 -6.87 17.18 -22.31
CA ASN A 209 -6.90 17.45 -20.87
C ASN A 209 -8.11 16.83 -20.17
N LEU A 210 -9.03 16.22 -20.94
CA LEU A 210 -10.28 15.65 -20.43
C LEU A 210 -10.43 14.20 -20.86
N SER A 211 -10.61 13.29 -19.90
CA SER A 211 -10.87 11.87 -20.15
C SER A 211 -12.01 11.33 -19.30
N TYR A 212 -12.73 10.35 -19.83
CA TYR A 212 -13.79 9.62 -19.14
C TYR A 212 -13.43 8.14 -19.05
N MET A 213 -13.55 7.55 -17.88
CA MET A 213 -13.29 6.13 -17.62
C MET A 213 -14.56 5.45 -17.11
N LEU A 214 -14.82 4.24 -17.60
CA LEU A 214 -15.75 3.27 -17.01
C LEU A 214 -14.93 2.07 -16.54
N GLY A 215 -15.16 1.61 -15.32
CA GLY A 215 -14.41 0.52 -14.71
C GLY A 215 -15.29 -0.43 -13.92
N GLY A 216 -14.86 -1.68 -13.85
CA GLY A 216 -15.42 -2.71 -12.98
C GLY A 216 -14.30 -3.47 -12.28
N GLY A 217 -14.41 -3.63 -10.96
CA GLY A 217 -13.47 -4.39 -10.13
C GLY A 217 -14.21 -5.47 -9.34
N TYR A 218 -13.55 -6.61 -9.11
CA TYR A 218 -14.05 -7.69 -8.25
C TYR A 218 -12.92 -8.21 -7.36
N LEU A 219 -13.10 -8.10 -6.05
CA LEU A 219 -12.17 -8.56 -5.04
C LEU A 219 -12.67 -9.89 -4.45
N PHE A 220 -11.94 -10.95 -4.73
CA PHE A 220 -12.02 -12.21 -4.00
C PHE A 220 -11.36 -12.02 -2.64
N THR A 221 -12.16 -11.67 -1.64
CA THR A 221 -11.70 -11.26 -0.32
C THR A 221 -10.91 -12.38 0.35
N GLY A 222 -9.64 -12.09 0.63
CA GLY A 222 -8.74 -13.02 1.28
C GLY A 222 -9.01 -13.16 2.78
N LYS A 223 -8.39 -14.17 3.39
CA LYS A 223 -8.68 -14.52 4.80
C LYS A 223 -8.10 -13.56 5.84
N TYR A 224 -7.25 -12.59 5.45
CA TYR A 224 -6.72 -11.56 6.35
C TYR A 224 -7.84 -10.84 7.12
N TYR A 225 -8.96 -10.56 6.44
CA TYR A 225 -10.10 -9.85 7.01
C TYR A 225 -10.86 -10.66 8.07
N LYS A 226 -10.56 -11.95 8.25
CA LYS A 226 -11.11 -12.74 9.37
C LYS A 226 -10.52 -12.35 10.72
N GLY A 227 -9.40 -11.63 10.75
CA GLY A 227 -8.73 -11.23 11.98
C GLY A 227 -8.30 -12.44 12.82
N THR A 228 -8.86 -12.59 14.01
CA THR A 228 -8.41 -13.57 15.02
C THR A 228 -9.28 -14.82 15.10
N SER A 229 -10.27 -14.99 14.21
CA SER A 229 -11.22 -16.12 14.27
C SER A 229 -11.62 -16.61 12.90
N ASP A 230 -11.45 -17.92 12.64
CA ASP A 230 -11.91 -18.56 11.41
C ASP A 230 -13.44 -18.67 11.30
N ALA A 231 -14.16 -18.47 12.42
CA ALA A 231 -15.62 -18.43 12.45
C ALA A 231 -16.21 -17.17 11.80
N ASN A 232 -15.40 -16.13 11.59
CA ASN A 232 -15.84 -14.92 10.89
C ASN A 232 -16.10 -15.22 9.42
N GLU A 233 -17.25 -14.79 8.92
CA GLU A 233 -17.66 -14.95 7.53
C GLU A 233 -17.23 -13.74 6.71
N LEU A 234 -16.77 -13.98 5.48
CA LEU A 234 -16.33 -12.93 4.57
C LEU A 234 -17.17 -12.96 3.31
N THR A 235 -17.39 -11.77 2.75
CA THR A 235 -17.99 -11.59 1.44
C THR A 235 -16.98 -10.99 0.48
N ASN A 236 -17.13 -11.31 -0.80
CA ASN A 236 -16.38 -10.67 -1.86
C ASN A 236 -16.97 -9.29 -2.15
N ASP A 237 -16.11 -8.37 -2.60
CA ASP A 237 -16.53 -7.03 -2.98
C ASP A 237 -16.53 -6.87 -4.49
N PHE A 238 -17.45 -6.05 -5.00
CA PHE A 238 -17.47 -5.62 -6.38
C PHE A 238 -17.65 -4.11 -6.46
N LEU A 239 -17.08 -3.51 -7.49
CA LEU A 239 -17.17 -2.08 -7.75
C LEU A 239 -17.52 -1.86 -9.22
N VAL A 240 -18.43 -0.95 -9.49
CA VAL A 240 -18.63 -0.34 -10.81
C VAL A 240 -18.45 1.15 -10.64
N ILE A 241 -17.58 1.75 -11.44
CA ILE A 241 -17.21 3.15 -11.31
C ILE A 241 -17.17 3.83 -12.67
N ASN A 242 -17.56 5.09 -12.69
CA ASN A 242 -17.24 6.01 -13.76
C ASN A 242 -16.47 7.22 -13.23
N LYS A 243 -15.49 7.71 -13.99
CA LYS A 243 -14.62 8.81 -13.58
C LYS A 243 -14.39 9.77 -14.74
N LEU A 244 -14.68 11.06 -14.51
CA LEU A 244 -14.27 12.14 -15.39
C LEU A 244 -13.02 12.82 -14.80
N THR A 245 -11.95 12.91 -15.59
CA THR A 245 -10.68 13.51 -15.16
C THR A 245 -10.35 14.72 -16.02
N LEU A 246 -10.13 15.87 -15.39
CA LEU A 246 -9.70 17.12 -16.02
C LEU A 246 -8.32 17.50 -15.46
N THR A 247 -7.36 17.77 -16.34
CA THR A 247 -6.00 18.23 -15.96
C THR A 247 -5.79 19.65 -16.46
N PHE A 248 -5.29 20.53 -15.59
CA PHE A 248 -5.06 21.96 -15.89
C PHE A 248 -3.60 22.23 -16.25
#